data_AF-A0A956BF31-F1
#
_entry.id   AF-A0A956BF31-F1
#
_cell.length_a   1.000
_cell.length_b   1.000
_cell.length_c   1.000
_cell.angle_alpha   90.00
_cell.angle_beta   90.00
_cell.angle_gamma   90.00
#
_symmetry.space_group_name_H-M   'P 1'
#
loop_
_entity.id
_entity.type
_entity.pdbx_description
1 polymer ?
#
loop_
_entity_poly.entity_id
_entity_poly.type
_entity_poly.pdbx_seq_one_letter_code
_entity_poly.pdbx_strand_id
1 'polypeptide(L)'
;MRQLGIVLVVALLAGTLLTGCPEAPVGTVGQELMHGQVGVTVTGTELAYLELQSESGAVQTTTEPVLIVRMTVTNHGETALMYDLREEAVSGNQANWALLFVDPGADQPVTQSHNIAPLALTEFRYPGDEVRGQRSLPSGESLNDVLLFGMPPEGTTSLKLSLPPTIFGADVKTNAWITIPYQASEPSRPAEAGLRDEVQGDGFSITIDSANVEYVPNADRSGFTEEPVLAVRYTVRNTGTQPLSYRSPARN
;
A
#
# COMPACT_ATOMS: atom_id res chain seq x y z
N MET A 1 31.39 29.79 -61.89
CA MET A 1 31.61 28.38 -61.47
C MET A 1 33.11 28.23 -61.27
N ARG A 2 33.76 27.93 -60.14
CA ARG A 2 33.47 27.43 -58.77
C ARG A 2 34.68 27.96 -57.92
N GLN A 3 34.56 28.71 -56.82
CA GLN A 3 34.45 28.27 -55.40
C GLN A 3 35.16 26.94 -55.08
N LEU A 4 35.89 26.72 -53.99
CA LEU A 4 36.49 27.50 -52.89
C LEU A 4 37.39 26.44 -52.20
N GLY A 5 38.65 26.75 -51.87
CA GLY A 5 39.53 25.81 -51.17
C GLY A 5 39.19 25.77 -49.67
N ILE A 6 38.90 24.59 -49.13
CA ILE A 6 38.70 24.37 -47.69
C ILE A 6 39.86 23.53 -47.17
N VAL A 7 40.60 24.09 -46.22
CA VAL A 7 41.45 23.35 -45.27
C VAL A 7 40.78 23.48 -43.91
N LEU A 8 40.47 22.37 -43.24
CA LEU A 8 40.28 22.38 -41.80
C LEU A 8 40.69 21.04 -41.14
N VAL A 9 41.77 21.17 -40.39
CA VAL A 9 42.29 20.44 -39.22
C VAL A 9 41.38 19.36 -38.61
N VAL A 10 41.88 18.12 -38.57
CA VAL A 10 41.36 17.04 -37.74
C VAL A 10 42.12 17.06 -36.41
N ALA A 11 41.42 17.45 -35.34
CA ALA A 11 41.83 17.19 -33.97
C ALA A 11 40.71 16.40 -33.31
N LEU A 12 40.85 15.07 -33.22
CA LEU A 12 39.97 14.26 -32.37
C LEU A 12 40.70 13.96 -31.06
N LEU A 13 40.21 14.62 -30.00
CA LEU A 13 40.59 14.35 -28.63
C LEU A 13 40.27 12.89 -28.26
N ALA A 14 41.27 12.18 -27.76
CA ALA A 14 41.07 10.97 -26.96
C ALA A 14 40.46 11.39 -25.61
N GLY A 15 39.13 11.43 -25.55
CA GLY A 15 38.39 11.58 -24.31
C GLY A 15 38.41 10.28 -23.52
N THR A 16 39.10 10.30 -22.38
CA THR A 16 39.06 9.26 -21.35
C THR A 16 37.60 9.06 -20.90
N LEU A 17 37.03 7.90 -21.24
CA LEU A 17 35.78 7.40 -20.67
C LEU A 17 36.03 7.05 -19.19
N LEU A 18 35.91 8.04 -18.32
CA LEU A 18 35.58 7.78 -16.93
C LEU A 18 34.16 7.21 -16.95
N THR A 19 34.03 5.90 -16.77
CA THR A 19 32.74 5.24 -16.57
C THR A 19 32.16 5.74 -15.25
N GLY A 20 31.46 6.87 -15.30
CA GLY A 20 30.63 7.34 -14.20
C GLY A 20 29.64 6.24 -13.85
N CYS A 21 29.54 5.91 -12.57
CA CYS A 21 28.47 5.03 -12.09
C CYS A 21 27.14 5.63 -12.56
N PRO A 22 26.29 4.90 -13.30
CA PRO A 22 25.04 5.46 -13.80
C PRO A 22 24.20 5.95 -12.62
N GLU A 23 23.74 7.20 -12.73
CA GLU A 23 22.89 7.82 -11.72
C GLU A 23 21.58 7.05 -11.59
N ALA A 24 21.07 6.93 -10.36
CA ALA A 24 19.82 6.25 -10.09
C ALA A 24 18.66 6.96 -10.81
N PRO A 25 17.78 6.25 -11.54
CA PRO A 25 16.68 6.90 -12.23
C PRO A 25 15.69 7.51 -11.23
N VAL A 26 15.19 8.69 -11.56
CA VAL A 26 14.24 9.46 -10.74
C VAL A 26 12.97 9.72 -11.54
N GLY A 27 11.81 9.35 -11.00
CA GLY A 27 10.48 9.59 -11.58
C GLY A 27 9.59 10.43 -10.66
N THR A 28 8.37 10.68 -11.13
CA THR A 28 7.31 11.35 -10.37
C THR A 28 5.98 10.60 -10.51
N VAL A 29 5.04 10.83 -9.59
CA VAL A 29 3.69 10.24 -9.62
C VAL A 29 3.03 10.42 -10.99
N GLY A 30 2.33 9.37 -11.45
CA GLY A 30 1.58 9.34 -12.70
C GLY A 30 2.42 9.13 -13.96
N GLN A 31 3.75 9.08 -13.85
CA GLN A 31 4.66 8.77 -14.95
C GLN A 31 5.26 7.38 -14.77
N GLU A 32 5.38 6.65 -15.88
CA GLU A 32 6.09 5.37 -15.88
C GLU A 32 7.59 5.62 -15.81
N LEU A 33 8.22 5.15 -14.74
CA LEU A 33 9.66 5.14 -14.55
C LEU A 33 10.21 3.80 -15.06
N MET A 34 10.93 3.86 -16.17
CA MET A 34 11.65 2.70 -16.71
C MET A 34 12.99 2.52 -16.03
N HIS A 35 13.24 1.30 -15.53
CA HIS A 35 14.55 0.90 -15.03
C HIS A 35 14.78 -0.59 -15.32
N GLY A 36 15.90 -0.92 -15.96
CA GLY A 36 16.09 -2.24 -16.54
C GLY A 36 14.97 -2.59 -17.53
N GLN A 37 14.31 -3.72 -17.30
CA GLN A 37 13.21 -4.22 -18.14
C GLN A 37 11.82 -3.95 -17.55
N VAL A 38 11.74 -3.13 -16.50
CA VAL A 38 10.50 -2.96 -15.73
C VAL A 38 10.12 -1.49 -15.69
N GLY A 39 8.84 -1.23 -15.94
CA GLY A 39 8.22 0.07 -15.78
C GLY A 39 7.43 0.10 -14.48
N VAL A 40 7.61 1.15 -13.68
CA VAL A 40 6.84 1.36 -12.46
C VAL A 40 6.14 2.72 -12.52
N THR A 41 4.83 2.73 -12.28
CA THR A 41 4.05 3.95 -12.15
C THR A 41 3.45 4.00 -10.76
N VAL A 42 3.77 5.03 -9.97
CA VAL A 42 2.98 5.35 -8.76
C VAL A 42 1.72 6.06 -9.23
N THR A 43 0.57 5.43 -9.05
CA THR A 43 -0.72 5.89 -9.57
C THR A 43 -1.43 6.85 -8.60
N GLY A 44 -1.09 6.79 -7.31
CA GLY A 44 -1.60 7.74 -6.33
C GLY A 44 -1.23 7.38 -4.90
N THR A 45 -1.60 8.25 -3.98
CA THR A 45 -1.44 8.04 -2.54
C THR A 45 -2.70 8.42 -1.79
N GLU A 46 -2.99 7.72 -0.70
CA GLU A 46 -4.17 7.94 0.13
C GLU A 46 -3.82 7.74 1.61
N LEU A 47 -4.34 8.59 2.50
CA LEU A 47 -4.36 8.31 3.93
C LEU A 47 -5.69 7.67 4.32
N ALA A 48 -5.65 6.49 4.94
CA ALA A 48 -6.85 5.77 5.33
C ALA A 48 -6.65 4.96 6.62
N TYR A 49 -7.72 4.77 7.38
CA TYR A 49 -7.80 3.67 8.33
C TYR A 49 -8.10 2.39 7.56
N LEU A 50 -7.33 1.32 7.78
CA LEU A 50 -7.48 0.09 7.00
C LEU A 50 -8.28 -0.95 7.77
N GLU A 51 -9.24 -1.59 7.13
CA GLU A 51 -9.75 -2.89 7.57
C GLU A 51 -8.80 -3.99 7.10
N LEU A 52 -8.28 -4.74 8.05
CA LEU A 52 -7.35 -5.82 7.86
C LEU A 52 -8.06 -7.14 8.16
N GLN A 53 -7.70 -8.20 7.44
CA GLN A 53 -8.31 -9.52 7.58
C GLN A 53 -7.28 -10.57 7.99
N SER A 54 -7.60 -11.41 8.96
CA SER A 54 -6.77 -12.58 9.29
C SER A 54 -7.07 -13.75 8.34
N GLU A 55 -6.30 -14.84 8.45
CA GLU A 55 -6.62 -16.11 7.78
C GLU A 55 -7.90 -16.76 8.32
N SER A 56 -8.21 -16.55 9.60
CA SER A 56 -9.44 -17.04 10.24
C SER A 56 -10.69 -16.21 9.91
N GLY A 57 -10.55 -15.13 9.15
CA GLY A 57 -11.63 -14.21 8.80
C GLY A 57 -11.94 -13.16 9.88
N ALA A 58 -11.10 -13.01 10.90
CA ALA A 58 -11.20 -11.91 11.85
C ALA A 58 -10.88 -10.58 11.14
N VAL A 59 -11.62 -9.54 11.47
CA VAL A 59 -11.43 -8.19 10.93
C VAL A 59 -10.88 -7.29 12.03
N GLN A 60 -9.87 -6.49 11.70
CA GLN A 60 -9.31 -5.47 12.57
C GLN A 60 -9.14 -4.17 11.80
N THR A 61 -9.58 -3.05 12.38
CA THR A 61 -9.26 -1.73 11.84
C THR A 61 -7.96 -1.20 12.44
N THR A 62 -7.11 -0.56 11.64
CA THR A 62 -5.91 0.11 12.16
C THR A 62 -6.30 1.21 13.15
N THR A 63 -5.48 1.41 14.19
CA THR A 63 -5.73 2.46 15.20
C THR A 63 -5.23 3.82 14.75
N GLU A 64 -4.27 3.83 13.83
CA GLU A 64 -3.70 5.02 13.20
C GLU A 64 -3.95 4.97 11.69
N PRO A 65 -4.04 6.14 11.03
CA PRO A 65 -4.14 6.19 9.58
C PRO A 65 -2.83 5.71 8.94
N VAL A 66 -2.98 5.01 7.84
CA VAL A 66 -1.90 4.43 7.03
C VAL A 66 -1.85 5.17 5.71
N LEU A 67 -0.66 5.50 5.25
CA LEU A 67 -0.42 5.97 3.91
C LEU A 67 -0.33 4.77 2.96
N ILE A 68 -1.29 4.69 2.04
CA ILE A 68 -1.30 3.73 0.95
C ILE A 68 -0.61 4.39 -0.25
N VAL A 69 0.43 3.76 -0.79
CA VAL A 69 1.05 4.14 -2.06
C VAL A 69 0.65 3.12 -3.11
N ARG A 70 -0.18 3.52 -4.07
CA ARG A 70 -0.67 2.64 -5.14
C ARG A 70 0.28 2.68 -6.32
N MET A 71 0.57 1.51 -6.89
CA MET A 71 1.44 1.41 -8.05
C MET A 71 1.01 0.34 -9.04
N THR A 72 1.47 0.54 -10.27
CA THR A 72 1.40 -0.46 -11.32
C THR A 72 2.83 -0.79 -11.75
N VAL A 73 3.12 -2.09 -11.83
CA VAL A 73 4.42 -2.62 -12.26
C VAL A 73 4.20 -3.39 -13.55
N THR A 74 4.96 -3.05 -14.59
CA THR A 74 4.85 -3.64 -15.93
C THR A 74 6.17 -4.28 -16.32
N ASN A 75 6.13 -5.54 -16.76
CA ASN A 75 7.31 -6.21 -17.29
C ASN A 75 7.41 -5.98 -18.81
N HIS A 76 8.35 -5.13 -19.21
CA HIS A 76 8.66 -4.86 -20.62
C HIS A 76 9.75 -5.79 -21.18
N GLY A 77 10.28 -6.70 -20.37
CA GLY A 77 11.26 -7.70 -20.79
C GLY A 77 10.64 -8.82 -21.63
N GLU A 78 11.47 -9.54 -22.37
CA GLU A 78 11.04 -10.68 -23.21
C GLU A 78 10.73 -11.95 -22.39
N THR A 79 11.19 -12.00 -21.14
CA THR A 79 11.03 -13.15 -20.23
C THR A 79 10.19 -12.78 -19.02
N ALA A 80 9.58 -13.79 -18.39
CA ALA A 80 8.85 -13.59 -17.16
C ALA A 80 9.79 -13.10 -16.04
N LEU A 81 9.36 -12.05 -15.35
CA LEU A 81 10.01 -11.51 -14.16
C LEU A 81 9.45 -12.21 -12.92
N MET A 82 10.30 -12.53 -11.94
CA MET A 82 9.83 -12.90 -10.61
C MET A 82 9.75 -11.64 -9.75
N TYR A 83 8.55 -11.07 -9.67
CA TYR A 83 8.26 -9.91 -8.83
C TYR A 83 8.24 -10.32 -7.36
N ASP A 84 9.07 -9.66 -6.55
CA ASP A 84 9.17 -9.84 -5.10
C ASP A 84 9.53 -8.46 -4.52
N LEU A 85 8.55 -7.58 -4.45
CA LEU A 85 8.71 -6.33 -3.71
C LEU A 85 8.37 -6.60 -2.27
N ARG A 86 9.28 -6.20 -1.39
CA ARG A 86 9.09 -6.38 0.04
C ARG A 86 9.20 -5.06 0.76
N GLU A 87 8.39 -4.96 1.81
CA GLU A 87 8.41 -3.91 2.81
C GLU A 87 8.79 -4.58 4.14
N GLU A 88 9.88 -4.16 4.78
CA GLU A 88 10.23 -4.62 6.13
C GLU A 88 10.79 -3.47 6.94
N ALA A 89 10.74 -3.63 8.26
CA ALA A 89 11.02 -2.69 9.33
C ALA A 89 12.11 -1.63 9.03
N VAL A 90 12.00 -0.50 9.73
CA VAL A 90 12.82 0.74 9.65
C VAL A 90 14.33 0.54 9.46
N SER A 91 14.90 -0.61 9.85
CA SER A 91 16.30 -1.01 9.66
C SER A 91 16.63 -1.65 8.29
N GLY A 92 15.67 -1.81 7.40
CA GLY A 92 15.86 -2.34 6.05
C GLY A 92 16.90 -1.53 5.27
N ASN A 93 17.72 -2.20 4.47
CA ASN A 93 18.60 -1.53 3.53
C ASN A 93 17.85 -1.26 2.21
N GLN A 94 18.12 -0.10 1.59
CA GLN A 94 17.46 0.26 0.33
C GLN A 94 17.80 -0.70 -0.83
N ALA A 95 18.77 -1.60 -0.65
CA ALA A 95 19.19 -2.58 -1.65
C ALA A 95 18.16 -3.70 -1.87
N ASN A 96 17.33 -4.01 -0.87
CA ASN A 96 16.40 -5.14 -0.92
C ASN A 96 14.95 -4.77 -0.60
N TRP A 97 14.71 -3.57 -0.06
CA TRP A 97 13.41 -3.17 0.48
C TRP A 97 12.90 -1.89 -0.16
N ALA A 98 11.59 -1.82 -0.41
CA ALA A 98 10.94 -0.55 -0.66
C ALA A 98 10.99 0.30 0.61
N LEU A 99 11.39 1.56 0.49
CA LEU A 99 11.48 2.48 1.63
C LEU A 99 10.91 3.84 1.23
N LEU A 100 10.20 4.47 2.17
CA LEU A 100 9.60 5.77 1.96
C LEU A 100 10.25 6.79 2.88
N PHE A 101 10.60 7.95 2.35
CA PHE A 101 11.25 9.01 3.11
C PHE A 101 10.49 10.32 2.97
N VAL A 102 10.56 11.17 4.00
CA VAL A 102 10.35 12.60 3.82
C VAL A 102 11.43 13.11 2.87
N ASP A 103 11.03 13.79 1.80
CA ASP A 103 11.99 14.36 0.84
C ASP A 103 12.64 15.61 1.43
N PRO A 104 13.96 15.62 1.69
CA PRO A 104 14.63 16.76 2.30
C PRO A 104 14.92 17.89 1.29
N GLY A 105 14.51 17.74 0.02
CA GLY A 105 14.73 18.70 -1.06
C GLY A 105 15.93 18.36 -1.94
N ALA A 106 16.17 19.19 -2.97
CA ALA A 106 17.16 18.94 -4.01
C ALA A 106 18.62 18.95 -3.49
N ASP A 107 18.90 19.70 -2.43
CA ASP A 107 20.27 19.94 -1.94
C ASP A 107 20.67 19.05 -0.75
N GLN A 108 19.79 18.15 -0.32
CA GLN A 108 20.01 17.32 0.86
C GLN A 108 19.90 15.83 0.53
N PRO A 109 20.83 14.99 1.02
CA PRO A 109 20.73 13.56 0.82
C PRO A 109 19.58 12.98 1.64
N VAL A 110 18.89 11.98 1.09
CA VAL A 110 17.95 11.16 1.84
C VAL A 110 18.71 10.32 2.86
N THR A 111 18.31 10.37 4.12
CA THR A 111 18.93 9.64 5.24
C THR A 111 17.89 8.80 5.97
N GLN A 112 18.33 7.78 6.71
CA GLN A 112 17.43 6.93 7.49
C GLN A 112 16.62 7.69 8.57
N SER A 113 17.09 8.84 9.04
CA SER A 113 16.34 9.69 9.97
C SER A 113 15.05 10.25 9.39
N HIS A 114 14.89 10.23 8.06
CA HIS A 114 13.69 10.68 7.36
C HIS A 114 12.79 9.52 6.93
N ASN A 115 13.10 8.28 7.34
CA ASN A 115 12.35 7.10 6.94
C ASN A 115 10.97 7.07 7.60
N ILE A 116 9.94 6.79 6.80
CA ILE A 116 8.58 6.55 7.24
C ILE A 116 8.42 5.04 7.35
N ALA A 117 8.06 4.55 8.54
CA ALA A 117 8.02 3.13 8.81
C ALA A 117 6.98 2.42 7.93
N PRO A 118 7.29 1.26 7.33
CA PRO A 118 6.28 0.42 6.69
C PRO A 118 5.34 -0.16 7.75
N LEU A 119 4.11 -0.44 7.36
CA LEU A 119 3.13 -1.10 8.19
C LEU A 119 3.44 -2.60 8.27
N ALA A 120 4.00 -3.03 9.40
CA ALA A 120 4.27 -4.44 9.63
C ALA A 120 2.98 -5.21 9.93
N LEU A 121 2.58 -6.08 9.00
CA LEU A 121 1.36 -6.89 9.10
C LEU A 121 1.71 -8.38 9.17
N THR A 122 1.69 -8.96 10.36
CA THR A 122 2.03 -10.39 10.58
C THR A 122 0.81 -11.30 10.54
N GLU A 123 -0.22 -11.01 11.34
CA GLU A 123 -1.39 -11.89 11.51
C GLU A 123 -2.58 -11.49 10.64
N PHE A 124 -2.54 -10.26 10.11
CA PHE A 124 -3.57 -9.69 9.27
C PHE A 124 -2.99 -9.31 7.90
N ARG A 125 -3.88 -9.20 6.91
CA ARG A 125 -3.56 -8.74 5.55
C ARG A 125 -4.47 -7.59 5.15
N TYR A 126 -3.97 -6.70 4.32
CA TYR A 126 -4.82 -5.73 3.66
C TYR A 126 -5.53 -6.43 2.50
N PRO A 127 -6.88 -6.44 2.44
CA PRO A 127 -7.61 -7.15 1.40
C PRO A 127 -7.63 -6.43 0.04
N GLY A 128 -6.95 -5.28 -0.09
CA GLY A 128 -6.78 -4.58 -1.37
C GLY A 128 -5.74 -5.26 -2.28
N ASP A 129 -5.17 -4.48 -3.20
CA ASP A 129 -4.22 -4.98 -4.21
C ASP A 129 -2.82 -5.34 -3.66
N GLU A 130 -2.67 -5.58 -2.35
CA GLU A 130 -1.38 -5.87 -1.72
C GLU A 130 -0.80 -7.20 -2.26
N VAL A 131 0.34 -7.12 -2.93
CA VAL A 131 1.02 -8.31 -3.44
C VAL A 131 2.00 -8.82 -2.40
N ARG A 132 1.59 -9.90 -1.70
CA ARG A 132 2.48 -10.62 -0.78
C ARG A 132 3.22 -11.77 -1.46
N GLY A 133 4.53 -11.78 -1.24
CA GLY A 133 5.43 -12.84 -1.69
C GLY A 133 5.69 -12.82 -3.20
N GLN A 134 6.39 -13.86 -3.66
CA GLN A 134 6.84 -13.91 -5.05
C GLN A 134 5.69 -14.14 -6.03
N ARG A 135 5.66 -13.35 -7.10
CA ARG A 135 4.72 -13.48 -8.21
C ARG A 135 5.46 -13.54 -9.54
N SER A 136 5.09 -14.49 -10.38
CA SER A 136 5.54 -14.50 -11.77
C SER A 136 4.76 -13.44 -12.54
N LEU A 137 5.47 -12.49 -13.14
CA LEU A 137 4.93 -11.44 -14.00
C LEU A 137 5.41 -11.71 -15.45
N PRO A 138 4.55 -12.26 -16.33
CA PRO A 138 4.91 -12.55 -17.72
C PRO A 138 5.32 -11.30 -18.52
N SER A 139 5.93 -11.52 -19.68
CA SER A 139 6.29 -10.44 -20.62
C SER A 139 5.05 -9.69 -21.09
N GLY A 140 5.11 -8.36 -21.05
CA GLY A 140 4.04 -7.46 -21.47
C GLY A 140 2.88 -7.33 -20.47
N GLU A 141 2.91 -8.06 -19.36
CA GLU A 141 1.87 -8.01 -18.33
C GLU A 141 2.15 -6.94 -17.30
N SER A 142 1.07 -6.47 -16.66
CA SER A 142 1.12 -5.53 -15.56
C SER A 142 0.45 -6.13 -14.32
N LEU A 143 0.95 -5.77 -13.15
CA LEU A 143 0.30 -6.02 -11.87
C LEU A 143 0.07 -4.69 -11.15
N ASN A 144 -1.01 -4.63 -10.37
CA ASN A 144 -1.20 -3.56 -9.39
C ASN A 144 -0.66 -4.05 -8.05
N ASP A 145 -0.04 -3.13 -7.32
CA ASP A 145 0.44 -3.36 -5.97
C ASP A 145 0.18 -2.12 -5.11
N VAL A 146 0.19 -2.31 -3.79
CA VAL A 146 0.14 -1.23 -2.83
C VAL A 146 1.23 -1.40 -1.80
N LEU A 147 1.88 -0.30 -1.45
CA LEU A 147 2.77 -0.23 -0.30
C LEU A 147 2.10 0.50 0.85
N LEU A 148 2.31 0.03 2.06
CA LEU A 148 1.62 0.53 3.26
C LEU A 148 2.64 1.12 4.23
N PHE A 149 2.53 2.42 4.48
CA PHE A 149 3.43 3.15 5.37
C PHE A 149 2.67 3.86 6.49
N GLY A 150 3.37 4.15 7.59
CA GLY A 150 2.84 5.04 8.62
C GLY A 150 2.51 6.43 8.07
N MET A 151 1.70 7.17 8.81
CA MET A 151 1.38 8.55 8.46
C MET A 151 2.65 9.42 8.40
N PRO A 152 2.86 10.19 7.32
CA PRO A 152 3.95 11.16 7.27
C PRO A 152 3.87 12.18 8.41
N PRO A 153 5.01 12.70 8.92
CA PRO A 153 5.02 13.75 9.94
C PRO A 153 4.28 15.01 9.48
N GLU A 154 3.73 15.75 10.44
CA GLU A 154 3.07 17.03 10.18
C GLU A 154 4.01 18.00 9.42
N GLY A 155 3.44 18.75 8.46
CA GLY A 155 4.19 19.69 7.64
C GLY A 155 4.99 19.07 6.48
N THR A 156 4.93 17.74 6.31
CA THR A 156 5.50 17.09 5.12
C THR A 156 4.79 17.57 3.86
N THR A 157 5.55 17.92 2.81
CA THR A 157 5.02 18.38 1.51
C THR A 157 5.49 17.53 0.32
N SER A 158 6.49 16.68 0.53
CA SER A 158 7.07 15.83 -0.50
C SER A 158 7.65 14.58 0.15
N LEU A 159 7.51 13.46 -0.56
CA LEU A 159 8.02 12.16 -0.17
C LEU A 159 8.91 11.60 -1.28
N LYS A 160 9.87 10.76 -0.91
CA LYS A 160 10.69 9.98 -1.85
C LYS A 160 10.52 8.51 -1.57
N LEU A 161 10.00 7.78 -2.55
CA LEU A 161 9.95 6.33 -2.56
C LEU A 161 11.22 5.78 -3.20
N SER A 162 11.93 4.92 -2.48
CA SER A 162 13.03 4.10 -2.98
C SER A 162 12.51 2.72 -3.34
N LEU A 163 12.76 2.28 -4.58
CA LEU A 163 12.47 0.92 -5.02
C LEU A 163 13.80 0.16 -5.22
N PRO A 164 13.93 -1.06 -4.68
CA PRO A 164 15.19 -1.79 -4.73
C PRO A 164 15.48 -2.29 -6.16
N PRO A 165 16.75 -2.45 -6.54
CA PRO A 165 17.16 -2.97 -7.85
C PRO A 165 16.55 -4.35 -8.18
N THR A 166 16.26 -5.15 -7.15
CA THR A 166 15.78 -6.53 -7.27
C THR A 166 14.49 -6.68 -8.06
N ILE A 167 13.63 -5.65 -8.11
CA ILE A 167 12.37 -5.71 -8.87
C ILE A 167 12.51 -5.31 -10.34
N PHE A 168 13.66 -4.77 -10.76
CA PHE A 168 13.86 -4.24 -12.11
C PHE A 168 14.57 -5.20 -13.07
N GLY A 169 14.95 -6.38 -12.57
CA GLY A 169 15.70 -7.41 -13.29
C GLY A 169 17.11 -7.63 -12.73
N ALA A 170 17.69 -8.79 -13.04
CA ALA A 170 18.94 -9.27 -12.41
C ALA A 170 20.17 -8.35 -12.65
N ASP A 171 20.17 -7.61 -13.75
CA ASP A 171 21.30 -6.76 -14.15
C ASP A 171 21.27 -5.36 -13.51
N VAL A 172 20.15 -4.99 -12.90
CA VAL A 172 20.01 -3.69 -12.24
C VAL A 172 20.71 -3.72 -10.88
N LYS A 173 21.50 -2.67 -10.59
CA LYS A 173 22.32 -2.55 -9.37
C LYS A 173 22.05 -1.29 -8.55
N THR A 174 21.27 -0.36 -9.09
CA THR A 174 20.91 0.90 -8.44
C THR A 174 19.42 0.92 -8.13
N ASN A 175 19.05 1.59 -7.05
CA ASN A 175 17.64 1.84 -6.74
C ASN A 175 17.01 2.74 -7.80
N ALA A 176 15.69 2.69 -7.90
CA ALA A 176 14.92 3.75 -8.54
C ALA A 176 14.29 4.64 -7.47
N TRP A 177 14.14 5.92 -7.77
CA TRP A 177 13.52 6.89 -6.87
C TRP A 177 12.27 7.49 -7.51
N ILE A 178 11.20 7.63 -6.74
CA ILE A 178 9.98 8.31 -7.19
C ILE A 178 9.67 9.44 -6.21
N THR A 179 9.58 10.66 -6.71
CA THR A 179 9.15 11.82 -5.94
C THR A 179 7.62 11.88 -5.94
N ILE A 180 7.04 11.94 -4.75
CA ILE A 180 5.61 11.93 -4.51
C ILE A 180 5.25 13.27 -3.85
N PRO A 181 4.60 14.21 -4.58
CA PRO A 181 4.01 15.38 -3.97
C PRO A 181 3.02 14.93 -2.89
N TYR A 182 3.15 15.48 -1.69
CA TYR A 182 2.31 15.08 -0.58
C TYR A 182 1.59 16.29 -0.01
N GLN A 183 0.28 16.14 0.15
CA GLN A 183 -0.54 17.08 0.88
C GLN A 183 -1.33 16.26 1.89
N ALA A 184 -1.20 16.63 3.17
CA ALA A 184 -1.99 16.01 4.22
C ALA A 184 -3.48 16.16 3.88
N SER A 185 -4.19 15.04 3.90
CA SER A 185 -5.64 14.99 3.75
C SER A 185 -6.25 14.42 5.03
N GLU A 186 -7.52 14.72 5.26
CA GLU A 186 -8.28 14.00 6.29
C GLU A 186 -8.30 12.50 5.92
N PRO A 187 -7.88 11.58 6.82
CA PRO A 187 -7.84 10.17 6.49
C PRO A 187 -9.25 9.62 6.27
N SER A 188 -9.43 8.84 5.20
CA SER A 188 -10.68 8.11 4.99
C SER A 188 -10.84 7.03 6.07
N ARG A 189 -12.06 6.82 6.55
CA ARG A 189 -12.39 5.66 7.40
C ARG A 189 -13.16 4.64 6.56
N PRO A 190 -13.02 3.34 6.85
CA PRO A 190 -13.96 2.35 6.37
C PRO A 190 -15.36 2.80 6.75
N ALA A 191 -16.33 2.56 5.86
CA ALA A 191 -17.71 2.90 6.15
C ALA A 191 -18.16 2.09 7.37
N GLU A 192 -18.25 2.72 8.53
CA GLU A 192 -18.88 2.12 9.70
C GLU A 192 -20.36 1.98 9.39
N ALA A 193 -20.88 0.76 9.41
CA ALA A 193 -22.32 0.55 9.33
C ALA A 193 -22.95 1.17 10.58
N GLY A 194 -23.74 2.22 10.38
CA GLY A 194 -24.47 2.87 11.44
C GLY A 194 -25.62 2.01 11.95
N LEU A 195 -26.26 2.50 13.03
CA LEU A 195 -27.55 1.95 13.43
C LEU A 195 -28.52 2.03 12.25
N ARG A 196 -29.20 0.92 11.97
CA ARG A 196 -30.15 0.69 10.87
C ARG A 196 -29.56 0.52 9.48
N ASP A 197 -28.24 0.54 9.32
CA ASP A 197 -27.63 0.15 8.06
C ASP A 197 -27.69 -1.38 7.88
N GLU A 198 -28.00 -1.83 6.67
CA GLU A 198 -28.03 -3.24 6.32
C GLU A 198 -26.63 -3.69 5.85
N VAL A 199 -25.98 -4.52 6.65
CA VAL A 199 -24.69 -5.14 6.33
C VAL A 199 -24.96 -6.47 5.65
N GLN A 200 -24.48 -6.62 4.42
CA GLN A 200 -24.60 -7.86 3.65
C GLN A 200 -23.45 -8.82 4.01
N GLY A 201 -23.79 -10.04 4.39
CA GLY A 201 -22.88 -11.17 4.49
C GLY A 201 -23.15 -12.20 3.38
N ASP A 202 -22.35 -13.26 3.34
CA ASP A 202 -22.58 -14.34 2.37
C ASP A 202 -23.85 -15.13 2.73
N GLY A 203 -24.92 -14.91 1.97
CA GLY A 203 -26.23 -15.55 2.17
C GLY A 203 -27.06 -15.00 3.34
N PHE A 204 -26.66 -13.88 3.93
CA PHE A 204 -27.47 -13.20 4.95
C PHE A 204 -27.29 -11.68 4.92
N SER A 205 -28.19 -10.95 5.59
CA SER A 205 -27.96 -9.56 5.96
C SER A 205 -28.21 -9.34 7.45
N ILE A 206 -27.49 -8.39 8.05
CA ILE A 206 -27.65 -7.98 9.45
C ILE A 206 -27.91 -6.48 9.49
N THR A 207 -28.90 -6.09 10.29
CA THR A 207 -29.16 -4.69 10.63
C THR A 207 -29.13 -4.53 12.14
N ILE A 208 -28.33 -3.60 12.67
CA ILE A 208 -28.38 -3.26 14.09
C ILE A 208 -29.50 -2.23 14.29
N ASP A 209 -30.59 -2.65 14.93
CA ASP A 209 -31.80 -1.83 15.10
C ASP A 209 -31.64 -0.77 16.19
N SER A 210 -30.97 -1.14 17.29
CA SER A 210 -30.71 -0.26 18.44
C SER A 210 -29.60 -0.80 19.33
N ALA A 211 -28.87 0.08 20.00
CA ALA A 211 -27.95 -0.26 21.10
C ALA A 211 -28.24 0.66 22.29
N ASN A 212 -28.81 0.13 23.37
CA ASN A 212 -29.22 0.89 24.54
C ASN A 212 -28.70 0.24 25.82
N VAL A 213 -28.46 1.06 26.86
CA VAL A 213 -28.22 0.55 28.21
C VAL A 213 -29.56 0.20 28.85
N GLU A 214 -29.81 -1.09 29.08
CA GLU A 214 -31.09 -1.61 29.56
C GLU A 214 -30.88 -2.64 30.69
N TYR A 215 -31.83 -2.69 31.63
CA TYR A 215 -32.00 -3.86 32.49
C TYR A 215 -32.75 -4.92 31.67
N VAL A 216 -32.11 -6.05 31.36
CA VAL A 216 -32.69 -7.08 30.49
C VAL A 216 -33.23 -8.25 31.31
N PRO A 217 -34.31 -8.93 30.88
CA PRO A 217 -34.83 -10.10 31.59
C PRO A 217 -33.78 -11.21 31.72
N ASN A 218 -33.74 -11.85 32.90
CA ASN A 218 -32.93 -13.03 33.13
C ASN A 218 -33.41 -14.19 32.24
N ALA A 219 -32.51 -15.15 31.94
CA ALA A 219 -32.81 -16.26 31.03
C ALA A 219 -33.99 -17.12 31.50
N ASP A 220 -34.17 -17.25 32.81
CA ASP A 220 -35.26 -17.96 33.49
C ASP A 220 -36.51 -17.09 33.69
N ARG A 221 -36.46 -15.81 33.30
CA ARG A 221 -37.51 -14.79 33.50
C ARG A 221 -37.87 -14.54 34.97
N SER A 222 -36.98 -14.86 35.91
CA SER A 222 -37.21 -14.63 37.35
C SER A 222 -37.08 -13.17 37.77
N GLY A 223 -36.51 -12.33 36.90
CA GLY A 223 -36.26 -10.91 37.16
C GLY A 223 -35.49 -10.26 36.01
N PHE A 224 -34.82 -9.16 36.30
CA PHE A 224 -33.92 -8.47 35.38
C PHE A 224 -32.47 -8.61 35.85
N THR A 225 -31.52 -8.24 35.00
CA THR A 225 -30.11 -8.11 35.39
C THR A 225 -29.96 -7.16 36.57
N GLU A 226 -28.97 -7.40 37.44
CA GLU A 226 -28.71 -6.52 38.60
C GLU A 226 -28.03 -5.21 38.19
N GLU A 227 -27.19 -5.28 37.15
CA GLU A 227 -26.56 -4.12 36.51
C GLU A 227 -27.15 -3.92 35.11
N PRO A 228 -27.27 -2.67 34.64
CA PRO A 228 -27.73 -2.43 33.29
C PRO A 228 -26.64 -2.81 32.30
N VAL A 229 -27.04 -3.47 31.21
CA VAL A 229 -26.12 -3.96 30.17
C VAL A 229 -26.35 -3.21 28.87
N LEU A 230 -25.34 -3.18 27.99
CA LEU A 230 -25.54 -2.72 26.63
C LEU A 230 -26.34 -3.77 25.85
N ALA A 231 -27.64 -3.53 25.68
CA ALA A 231 -28.55 -4.35 24.90
C ALA A 231 -28.49 -3.94 23.42
N VAL A 232 -27.88 -4.78 22.59
CA VAL A 232 -27.86 -4.62 21.13
C VAL A 232 -28.99 -5.47 20.54
N ARG A 233 -29.93 -4.81 19.86
CA ARG A 233 -31.01 -5.45 19.10
C ARG A 233 -30.66 -5.40 17.63
N TYR A 234 -30.83 -6.52 16.94
CA TYR A 234 -30.50 -6.64 15.53
C TYR A 234 -31.47 -7.57 14.82
N THR A 235 -31.59 -7.36 13.52
CA THR A 235 -32.36 -8.18 12.59
C THR A 235 -31.40 -8.94 11.69
N VAL A 236 -31.51 -10.27 11.64
CA VAL A 236 -30.79 -11.11 10.67
C VAL A 236 -31.80 -11.58 9.61
N ARG A 237 -31.50 -11.38 8.33
CA ARG A 237 -32.30 -11.90 7.22
C ARG A 237 -31.51 -12.97 6.49
N ASN A 238 -32.17 -14.07 6.16
CA ASN A 238 -31.64 -15.06 5.23
C ASN A 238 -31.86 -14.56 3.80
N THR A 239 -30.77 -14.21 3.13
CA THR A 239 -30.78 -13.78 1.72
C THR A 239 -30.32 -14.89 0.78
N GLY A 240 -29.80 -16.00 1.32
CA GLY A 240 -29.34 -17.17 0.59
C GLY A 240 -30.43 -18.22 0.35
N THR A 241 -30.03 -19.28 -0.37
CA THR A 241 -30.89 -20.43 -0.69
C THR A 241 -30.79 -21.57 0.34
N GLN A 242 -29.78 -21.52 1.21
CA GLN A 242 -29.58 -22.49 2.28
C GLN A 242 -30.10 -21.93 3.62
N PRO A 243 -30.58 -22.78 4.55
CA PRO A 243 -30.96 -22.33 5.89
C PRO A 243 -29.76 -21.76 6.66
N LEU A 244 -29.92 -20.60 7.29
CA LEU A 244 -28.94 -20.04 8.20
C LEU A 244 -28.94 -20.78 9.55
N SER A 245 -27.76 -21.10 10.05
CA SER A 245 -27.56 -21.54 11.43
C SER A 245 -27.02 -20.37 12.25
N TYR A 246 -27.84 -19.84 13.16
CA TYR A 246 -27.43 -18.79 14.09
C TYR A 246 -27.06 -19.40 15.45
N ARG A 247 -25.85 -19.12 15.93
CA ARG A 247 -25.46 -19.35 17.33
C ARG A 247 -25.29 -18.00 18.00
N SER A 248 -26.11 -17.73 19.01
CA SER A 248 -25.91 -16.57 19.88
C SER A 248 -24.52 -16.63 20.50
N PRO A 249 -23.77 -15.51 20.58
CA PRO A 249 -22.62 -15.46 21.47
C PRO A 249 -23.08 -15.82 22.88
N ALA A 250 -22.30 -16.66 23.56
CA ALA A 250 -22.60 -17.09 24.92
C ALA A 250 -22.71 -15.86 25.83
N ARG A 251 -23.75 -15.80 26.66
CA ARG A 251 -23.78 -14.88 27.79
C ARG A 251 -22.82 -15.45 28.83
N ASN A 252 -21.66 -14.83 29.00
CA ASN A 252 -20.81 -15.08 30.18
C ASN A 252 -21.45 -14.44 31.41
#